data_AF-A0A314Y709-F1
#
_entry.id   AF-A0A314Y709-F1
#
_cell.length_a   1.000
_cell.length_b   1.000
_cell.length_c   1.000
_cell.angle_alpha   90.00
_cell.angle_beta   90.00
_cell.angle_gamma   90.00
#
_symmetry.space_group_name_H-M   'P 1'
#
loop_
_entity.id
_entity.type
_entity.pdbx_description
1 polymer ?
#
loop_
_entity_poly.entity_id
_entity_poly.type
_entity_poly.pdbx_seq_one_letter_code
_entity_poly.pdbx_strand_id
1 'polypeptide(L)'
;MEWLNLRLALLLLSLVLPICISQDNLGPGKSIIGNQTLISSLGTFALGFFSPENSTKYFLGIWYNKIPKTPIIWVANRESPLDSPGVFTLSGDGNLVVLDTVDGT
;
A
#
# COMPACT_ATOMS: atom_id res chain seq x y z
N MET A 1 -5.59 -38.38 21.07
CA MET A 1 -6.55 -37.26 21.20
C MET A 1 -5.84 -35.91 21.02
N GLU A 2 -4.75 -35.64 21.72
CA GLU A 2 -3.95 -34.40 21.60
C GLU A 2 -3.56 -33.97 20.17
N TRP A 3 -3.16 -34.93 19.32
CA TRP A 3 -2.76 -34.65 17.93
C TRP A 3 -3.91 -34.13 17.05
N LEU A 4 -5.15 -34.55 17.34
CA LEU A 4 -6.33 -34.06 16.62
C LEU A 4 -6.62 -32.61 17.02
N ASN A 5 -6.50 -32.29 18.31
CA ASN A 5 -6.67 -30.93 18.83
C ASN A 5 -5.62 -29.97 18.26
N LEU A 6 -4.36 -30.41 18.14
CA LEU A 6 -3.30 -29.59 17.53
C LEU A 6 -3.55 -29.32 16.04
N ARG A 7 -3.96 -30.33 15.27
CA ARG A 7 -4.31 -30.15 13.85
C ARG A 7 -5.52 -29.24 13.67
N LEU A 8 -6.53 -29.38 14.53
CA LEU A 8 -7.72 -28.53 14.51
C LEU A 8 -7.37 -27.07 14.86
N ALA A 9 -6.51 -26.86 15.86
CA ALA A 9 -6.01 -25.54 16.22
C ALA A 9 -5.20 -24.89 15.09
N LEU A 10 -4.33 -25.66 14.41
CA LEU A 10 -3.57 -25.16 13.24
C LEU A 10 -4.49 -24.79 12.07
N LEU A 11 -5.53 -25.60 11.82
CA LEU A 11 -6.52 -25.33 10.78
C LEU A 11 -7.31 -24.05 11.09
N LEU A 12 -7.82 -23.92 12.32
CA LEU A 12 -8.51 -22.72 12.80
C LEU A 12 -7.62 -21.49 12.73
N LEU A 13 -6.34 -21.60 13.09
CA LEU A 13 -5.36 -20.51 12.99
C LEU A 13 -5.12 -20.08 11.53
N SER A 14 -5.08 -21.04 10.59
CA SER A 14 -4.94 -20.73 9.17
C SER A 14 -6.16 -20.00 8.59
N LEU A 15 -7.36 -20.22 9.14
CA LEU A 15 -8.61 -19.55 8.74
C LEU A 15 -8.70 -18.10 9.26
N VAL A 16 -7.99 -17.74 10.34
CA VAL A 16 -7.95 -16.35 10.86
C VAL A 16 -6.78 -15.53 10.30
N LEU A 17 -5.82 -16.13 9.60
CA LEU A 17 -4.74 -15.36 8.96
C LEU A 17 -5.26 -14.74 7.65
N PRO A 18 -5.24 -13.40 7.51
CA PRO A 18 -5.63 -12.76 6.26
C PRO A 18 -4.67 -13.17 5.13
N ILE A 19 -5.22 -13.54 3.98
CA ILE A 19 -4.43 -13.80 2.77
C ILE A 19 -3.80 -12.48 2.35
N CYS A 20 -2.48 -12.33 2.50
CA CYS A 20 -1.76 -11.16 2.02
C CYS A 20 -1.44 -11.36 0.53
N ILE A 21 -2.32 -10.88 -0.34
CA ILE A 21 -2.04 -10.78 -1.77
C ILE A 21 -1.37 -9.44 -2.00
N SER A 22 -0.14 -9.49 -2.48
CA SER A 22 0.58 -8.30 -2.87
C SER A 22 0.48 -8.10 -4.37
N GLN A 23 0.05 -6.91 -4.80
CA GLN A 23 -0.11 -6.59 -6.22
C GLN A 23 1.10 -5.78 -6.70
N ASP A 24 1.65 -6.13 -7.87
CA ASP A 24 2.84 -5.52 -8.45
C ASP A 24 2.56 -4.68 -9.70
N ASN A 25 1.30 -4.65 -10.16
CA ASN A 25 0.84 -3.85 -11.29
C ASN A 25 -0.33 -2.93 -10.91
N LEU A 26 -0.46 -1.79 -11.59
CA LEU A 26 -1.62 -0.91 -11.48
C LEU A 26 -2.27 -0.80 -12.86
N GLY A 27 -3.41 -1.46 -13.04
CA GLY A 27 -4.18 -1.45 -14.28
C GLY A 27 -5.36 -0.48 -14.23
N PRO A 28 -6.02 -0.25 -15.38
CA PRO A 28 -7.25 0.54 -15.43
C PRO A 28 -8.30 0.05 -14.42
N GLY A 29 -8.99 0.98 -13.76
CA GLY A 29 -10.02 0.68 -12.75
C GLY A 29 -9.49 0.20 -11.41
N LYS A 30 -8.16 0.11 -11.22
CA LYS A 30 -7.53 -0.16 -9.92
C LYS A 30 -6.84 1.08 -9.39
N SER A 31 -6.84 1.22 -8.06
CA SER A 31 -6.23 2.34 -7.36
C SER A 31 -5.52 1.88 -6.09
N ILE A 32 -4.55 2.67 -5.64
CA ILE A 32 -3.94 2.57 -4.33
C ILE A 32 -4.57 3.66 -3.46
N ILE A 33 -5.15 3.25 -2.33
CA ILE A 33 -5.86 4.16 -1.41
C ILE A 33 -5.41 3.87 0.03
N GLY A 34 -5.22 4.92 0.82
CA GLY A 34 -4.91 4.78 2.23
C GLY A 34 -3.59 4.03 2.44
N ASN A 35 -3.64 2.94 3.21
CA ASN A 35 -2.46 2.16 3.61
C ASN A 35 -2.11 1.04 2.62
N GLN A 36 -2.79 0.99 1.47
CA GLN A 36 -2.47 0.02 0.43
C GLN A 36 -1.12 0.33 -0.21
N THR A 37 -0.43 -0.72 -0.66
CA THR A 37 0.85 -0.61 -1.32
C THR A 37 0.91 -1.51 -2.55
N LEU A 38 1.64 -1.05 -3.55
CA LEU A 38 2.09 -1.86 -4.66
C LEU A 38 3.49 -2.38 -4.33
N ILE A 39 3.68 -3.69 -4.34
CA ILE A 39 4.98 -4.28 -4.04
C ILE A 39 5.55 -4.82 -5.35
N SER A 40 6.78 -4.42 -5.68
CA SER A 40 7.50 -4.97 -6.83
C SER A 40 7.52 -6.51 -6.81
N SER A 41 7.60 -7.16 -7.98
CA SER A 41 7.56 -8.62 -8.13
C SER A 41 8.55 -9.39 -7.23
N LEU A 42 9.74 -8.84 -6.97
CA LEU A 42 10.75 -9.45 -6.09
C LEU A 42 10.58 -9.09 -4.60
N GLY A 43 9.58 -8.27 -4.28
CA GLY A 43 9.34 -7.75 -2.94
C GLY A 43 10.38 -6.74 -2.46
N THR A 44 11.20 -6.19 -3.35
CA THR A 44 12.32 -5.30 -2.97
C THR A 44 11.82 -3.89 -2.66
N PHE A 45 10.95 -3.37 -3.50
CA PHE A 45 10.38 -2.03 -3.39
C PHE A 45 8.89 -2.08 -3.09
N ALA A 46 8.43 -1.08 -2.36
CA ALA A 46 7.02 -0.77 -2.14
C ALA A 46 6.74 0.65 -2.64
N LEU A 47 5.59 0.84 -3.26
CA LEU A 47 5.01 2.12 -3.63
C LEU A 47 3.71 2.30 -2.85
N GLY A 48 3.50 3.46 -2.23
CA GLY A 48 2.26 3.77 -1.53
C GLY A 48 2.28 5.12 -0.84
N PHE A 49 1.21 5.43 -0.12
CA PHE A 49 1.13 6.66 0.65
C PHE A 49 1.86 6.53 1.99
N PHE A 50 2.52 7.60 2.41
CA PHE A 50 3.17 7.72 3.71
C PHE A 50 3.04 9.14 4.26
N SER A 51 3.17 9.28 5.58
CA SER A 51 3.38 10.56 6.25
C SER A 51 4.74 10.55 6.95
N PRO A 52 5.60 11.56 6.76
CA PRO A 52 6.81 11.73 7.56
C PRO A 52 6.49 11.81 9.06
N GLU A 53 7.47 11.44 9.90
CA GLU A 53 7.33 11.57 11.34
C GLU A 53 7.02 13.02 11.74
N ASN A 54 6.03 13.22 12.60
CA ASN A 54 5.54 14.53 13.04
C ASN A 54 4.95 15.43 11.94
N SER A 55 4.51 14.86 10.81
CA SER A 55 3.80 15.56 9.74
C SER A 55 2.32 15.13 9.69
N THR A 56 1.43 16.08 9.37
CA THR A 56 0.04 15.80 8.99
C THR A 56 -0.13 15.64 7.47
N LYS A 57 0.95 15.83 6.72
CA LYS A 57 0.96 15.81 5.25
C LYS A 57 1.29 14.43 4.69
N TYR A 58 0.59 14.06 3.63
CA TYR A 58 0.74 12.79 2.96
C TYR A 58 1.40 12.92 1.59
N PHE A 59 2.20 11.91 1.28
CA PHE A 59 2.93 11.81 0.03
C PHE A 59 2.82 10.40 -0.54
N LEU A 60 2.82 10.30 -1.86
CA LEU A 60 3.06 9.05 -2.58
C LEU A 60 4.56 8.87 -2.77
N GLY A 61 5.12 7.73 -2.38
CA GLY A 61 6.55 7.49 -2.50
C GLY A 61 6.92 6.02 -2.66
N ILE A 62 8.21 5.80 -2.93
CA ILE A 62 8.82 4.47 -3.06
C ILE A 62 9.85 4.28 -1.95
N TRP A 63 9.89 3.09 -1.37
CA TRP A 63 10.87 2.69 -0.35
C TRP A 63 11.25 1.20 -0.49
N TYR A 64 12.28 0.78 0.26
CA TYR A 64 12.64 -0.64 0.34
C TYR A 64 11.67 -1.39 1.27
N ASN A 65 10.99 -2.41 0.76
CA ASN A 65 9.90 -3.06 1.50
C ASN A 65 10.39 -3.96 2.65
N LYS A 66 11.59 -4.55 2.54
CA LYS A 66 12.11 -5.56 3.48
C LYS A 66 12.98 -4.99 4.60
N ILE A 67 13.24 -3.69 4.60
CA ILE A 67 14.09 -3.05 5.60
C ILE A 67 13.18 -2.18 6.48
N PRO A 68 13.10 -2.43 7.79
CA PRO A 68 12.29 -1.59 8.68
C PRO A 68 12.89 -0.18 8.78
N LYS A 69 12.03 0.83 8.89
CA LYS A 69 12.41 2.27 8.95
C LYS A 69 13.25 2.74 7.74
N THR A 70 12.90 2.27 6.54
CA THR A 70 13.63 2.67 5.35
C THR A 70 13.49 4.13 4.98
N PRO A 71 14.58 4.74 4.50
CA PRO A 71 14.48 6.03 3.86
C PRO A 71 13.57 5.91 2.63
N ILE A 72 12.71 6.91 2.46
CA ILE A 72 11.95 7.09 1.23
C ILE A 72 12.95 7.46 0.13
N ILE A 73 13.01 6.66 -0.94
CA ILE A 73 13.99 6.84 -2.02
C ILE A 73 13.46 7.68 -3.17
N TRP A 74 12.13 7.81 -3.28
CA TRP A 74 11.48 8.65 -4.28
C TRP A 74 10.11 9.14 -3.77
N VAL A 75 9.71 10.34 -4.17
CA VAL A 75 8.46 11.01 -3.76
C VAL A 75 7.83 11.67 -4.97
N ALA A 76 6.56 11.34 -5.28
CA ALA A 76 5.84 11.86 -6.45
C ALA A 76 5.41 13.31 -6.25
N ASN A 77 4.66 13.58 -5.19
CA ASN A 77 4.00 14.86 -4.92
C ASN A 77 4.79 15.71 -3.91
N ARG A 78 6.12 15.80 -4.09
CA ARG A 78 7.03 16.48 -3.15
C ARG A 78 6.65 17.96 -2.93
N GLU A 79 6.27 18.64 -3.99
CA GLU A 79 5.91 20.07 -3.97
C GLU A 79 4.42 20.33 -3.67
N SER A 80 3.59 19.27 -3.68
CA SER A 80 2.14 19.37 -3.49
C SER A 80 1.65 18.26 -2.55
N PRO A 81 1.97 18.37 -1.25
CA PRO A 81 1.53 17.41 -0.24
C PRO A 81 0.01 17.41 -0.09
N LEU A 82 -0.55 16.26 0.28
CA LEU A 82 -1.98 16.11 0.59
C LEU A 82 -2.25 16.25 2.09
N ASP A 83 -3.48 16.61 2.46
CA ASP A 83 -3.94 16.68 3.86
C ASP A 83 -4.50 15.34 4.38
N SER A 84 -4.72 14.39 3.48
CA SER A 84 -5.19 13.04 3.77
C SER A 84 -4.47 12.01 2.88
N PRO A 85 -4.49 10.70 3.21
CA PRO A 85 -4.07 9.69 2.26
C PRO A 85 -4.93 9.80 0.98
N GLY A 86 -4.28 10.07 -0.15
CA GLY A 86 -4.97 10.27 -1.42
C GLY A 86 -5.35 8.97 -2.13
N VAL A 87 -5.70 9.14 -3.40
CA VAL A 87 -5.93 8.06 -4.37
C VAL A 87 -4.85 8.14 -5.44
N PHE A 88 -4.10 7.06 -5.64
CA PHE A 88 -3.20 6.92 -6.78
C PHE A 88 -3.80 5.94 -7.78
N THR A 89 -4.04 6.39 -9.01
CA THR A 89 -4.77 5.61 -10.02
C THR A 89 -4.30 5.92 -11.44
N LEU A 90 -4.64 5.02 -12.36
CA LEU A 90 -4.57 5.28 -13.79
C LEU A 90 -5.89 5.90 -14.25
N SER A 91 -5.85 7.17 -14.65
CA SER A 91 -6.99 7.90 -15.19
C SER A 91 -7.44 7.31 -16.54
N GLY A 92 -8.69 7.58 -16.93
CA GLY A 92 -9.28 7.06 -18.17
C GLY A 92 -8.58 7.54 -19.45
N ASP A 93 -7.84 8.64 -19.37
CA ASP A 93 -6.99 9.18 -20.45
C ASP A 93 -5.58 8.56 -20.48
N GLY A 94 -5.29 7.60 -19.60
CA GLY A 94 -4.00 6.90 -19.52
C GLY A 94 -2.94 7.61 -18.69
N ASN A 95 -3.28 8.71 -18.01
CA ASN A 95 -2.36 9.41 -17.12
C ASN A 95 -2.36 8.82 -15.71
N LEU A 96 -1.18 8.72 -15.10
CA LEU A 96 -1.06 8.41 -13.68
C LEU A 96 -1.32 9.67 -12.86
N VAL A 97 -2.29 9.60 -11.94
CA VAL A 97 -2.72 10.76 -11.16
C VAL A 97 -2.73 10.45 -9.66
N VAL A 98 -2.39 11.46 -8.87
CA VAL A 98 -2.55 11.48 -7.41
C VAL A 98 -3.67 12.47 -7.12
N LEU A 99 -4.76 11.98 -6.53
CA LEU A 99 -5.95 12.76 -6.22
C LEU A 99 -6.10 12.88 -4.70
N ASP A 100 -6.56 14.03 -4.24
CA ASP A 100 -7.05 14.15 -2.87
C ASP A 100 -8.41 13.45 -2.74
N THR A 101 -8.78 13.04 -1.53
CA THR A 101 -10.07 12.39 -1.26
C THR A 101 -11.25 13.36 -1.31
N VAL A 102 -10.98 14.66 -1.39
CA VAL A 102 -11.98 15.73 -1.28
C VAL A 102 -12.71 16.04 -2.60
N ASP A 103 -12.18 15.61 -3.75
CA ASP A 103 -12.76 15.92 -5.08
C ASP A 103 -13.45 14.70 -5.75
N GLY A 104 -13.88 13.72 -4.95
CA GLY A 104 -14.49 12.46 -5.42
C GLY A 104 -16.02 12.36 -5.30
N THR A 105 -16.72 13.46 -5.01
CA THR A 105 -18.20 13.51 -4.96
C THR A 105 -18.78 14.50 -5.95
#